data_AF-A0A661GQD6-F1
#
_entry.id   AF-A0A661GQD6-F1
#
_cell.length_a   1.000
_cell.length_b   1.000
_cell.length_c   1.000
_cell.angle_alpha   90.00
_cell.angle_beta   90.00
_cell.angle_gamma   90.00
#
_symmetry.space_group_name_H-M   'P 1'
#
loop_
_entity.id
_entity.type
_entity.pdbx_description
1 polymer ?
#
loop_
_entity_poly.entity_id
_entity_poly.type
_entity_poly.pdbx_seq_one_letter_code
_entity_poly.pdbx_strand_id
1 'polypeptide(L)'
;MNLFVITRKCALRTLSLRGCQRVLLLLLLTVFTSPFFASTPVRAELTITVSSDRNDKLSTTTTSVISPAITVPDKLLEKQRQLYKKVNRDLQDGSTASFTAHHDTLKSYPLYPYLQYSRISQNIRLSSEDSVAYFLNSFSDVPAARILRKRWLKLLYRRQRWQLFTSYYDPATASTSQQCQYQYARYKLGQKEAALRDALSLWTVGKSQPKACDLLFKRLTDEGKITEAIAWQRYTLAILNHKFQLARYIERFFTSSKYRNKAAFYRAVDRKPARVGDYGELGEDSADNRALIEHGISHLARQRATEAMKHWARYRQSHSFDEAAQRRMLPHMVKGLHKQKYDAAALGYLNDNIALADSKLLEWQLRILLRANDWVVLKQWINDLPATVL
;
A
#
# COMPACT_ATOMS: atom_id res chain seq x y z
N MET A 1 -42.50 -29.96 37.78
CA MET A 1 -43.30 -29.19 38.74
C MET A 1 -42.97 -27.71 38.54
N ASN A 2 -43.94 -26.95 37.98
CA ASN A 2 -44.08 -25.48 37.88
C ASN A 2 -42.94 -24.71 37.14
N LEU A 3 -43.06 -24.25 35.88
CA LEU A 3 -44.05 -23.36 35.23
C LEU A 3 -44.25 -22.03 35.99
N PHE A 4 -43.73 -20.92 35.45
CA PHE A 4 -44.42 -19.62 35.50
C PHE A 4 -44.13 -18.79 34.25
N VAL A 5 -45.23 -18.55 33.54
CA VAL A 5 -45.45 -17.61 32.45
C VAL A 5 -45.92 -16.29 33.08
N ILE A 6 -45.44 -15.14 32.60
CA ILE A 6 -46.24 -13.90 32.64
C ILE A 6 -46.20 -13.26 31.25
N THR A 7 -47.40 -12.91 30.81
CA THR A 7 -47.80 -12.37 29.52
C THR A 7 -48.27 -10.92 29.68
N ARG A 8 -48.41 -10.23 28.52
CA ARG A 8 -49.25 -9.04 28.25
C ARG A 8 -48.67 -7.70 28.74
N LYS A 9 -48.86 -6.56 28.04
CA LYS A 9 -49.93 -6.17 27.10
C LYS A 9 -49.48 -4.98 26.23
N CYS A 10 -49.96 -4.99 24.99
CA CYS A 10 -49.98 -3.88 24.06
C CYS A 10 -51.07 -2.86 24.46
N ALA A 11 -50.87 -1.56 24.22
CA ALA A 11 -51.96 -0.58 24.08
C ALA A 11 -51.52 0.66 23.29
N LEU A 12 -52.27 0.92 22.23
CA LEU A 12 -52.26 2.10 21.35
C LEU A 12 -52.81 3.37 22.04
N ARG A 13 -52.41 4.54 21.53
CA ARG A 13 -53.23 5.74 21.24
C ARG A 13 -52.37 6.67 20.34
N THR A 14 -52.58 6.82 19.03
CA THR A 14 -53.59 7.60 18.26
C THR A 14 -53.70 9.09 18.63
N LEU A 15 -53.17 9.99 17.78
CA LEU A 15 -53.86 11.03 16.98
C LEU A 15 -52.75 11.86 16.25
N SER A 16 -52.64 11.98 14.91
CA SER A 16 -53.55 12.59 13.89
C SER A 16 -53.65 14.12 14.06
N LEU A 17 -53.51 15.03 13.06
CA LEU A 17 -53.45 14.95 11.59
C LEU A 17 -53.16 16.36 10.98
N ARG A 18 -52.88 16.37 9.66
CA ARG A 18 -53.08 17.42 8.62
C ARG A 18 -52.09 18.60 8.53
N GLY A 19 -51.72 19.09 7.33
CA GLY A 19 -52.21 18.84 5.95
C GLY A 19 -51.13 19.17 4.89
N CYS A 20 -51.11 18.49 3.72
CA CYS A 20 -51.87 18.78 2.47
C CYS A 20 -51.21 19.94 1.67
N GLN A 21 -50.63 19.78 0.47
CA GLN A 21 -51.24 19.63 -0.88
C GLN A 21 -50.11 19.19 -1.86
N ARG A 22 -50.19 18.13 -2.69
CA ARG A 22 -50.79 18.00 -4.04
C ARG A 22 -50.78 19.24 -4.94
N VAL A 23 -49.92 19.24 -5.97
CA VAL A 23 -50.16 19.87 -7.28
C VAL A 23 -49.69 18.91 -8.39
N LEU A 24 -50.56 18.75 -9.38
CA LEU A 24 -50.46 17.98 -10.62
C LEU A 24 -50.41 19.00 -11.79
N LEU A 25 -49.94 18.55 -12.96
CA LEU A 25 -50.04 19.16 -14.31
C LEU A 25 -48.96 20.19 -14.72
N LEU A 26 -48.11 19.82 -15.70
CA LEU A 26 -48.24 20.24 -17.12
C LEU A 26 -47.10 19.67 -17.98
N LEU A 27 -47.51 18.96 -19.03
CA LEU A 27 -46.71 18.52 -20.16
C LEU A 27 -46.30 19.73 -21.02
N LEU A 28 -45.00 19.88 -21.29
CA LEU A 28 -44.51 20.65 -22.44
C LEU A 28 -43.45 19.83 -23.18
N LEU A 29 -43.84 19.38 -24.37
CA LEU A 29 -43.00 18.84 -25.41
C LEU A 29 -42.11 19.97 -25.96
N THR A 30 -40.80 19.88 -25.78
CA THR A 30 -39.83 20.64 -26.58
C THR A 30 -39.04 19.67 -27.44
N VAL A 31 -39.34 19.72 -28.75
CA VAL A 31 -38.58 19.08 -29.81
C VAL A 31 -37.27 19.85 -29.95
N PHE A 32 -36.18 19.30 -29.40
CA PHE A 32 -34.83 19.72 -29.77
C PHE A 32 -34.33 18.80 -30.89
N THR A 33 -34.42 19.31 -32.12
CA THR A 33 -33.74 18.77 -33.29
C THR A 33 -32.23 18.76 -33.04
N SER A 34 -31.63 17.57 -33.09
CA SER A 34 -30.19 17.35 -32.99
C SER A 34 -29.45 18.04 -34.16
N PRO A 35 -28.36 18.76 -33.92
CA PRO A 35 -27.38 18.98 -34.98
C PRO A 35 -26.46 17.76 -35.06
N PHE A 36 -26.28 17.29 -36.28
CA PHE A 36 -25.32 16.27 -36.71
C PHE A 36 -23.94 16.46 -36.05
N PHE A 37 -23.51 15.47 -35.25
CA PHE A 37 -22.10 15.32 -34.94
C PHE A 37 -21.41 14.66 -36.13
N ALA A 38 -20.81 15.47 -37.00
CA ALA A 38 -19.82 15.01 -37.96
C ALA A 38 -18.55 14.62 -37.19
N SER A 39 -18.30 13.32 -37.04
CA SER A 39 -17.05 12.80 -36.49
C SER A 39 -15.95 12.89 -37.55
N THR A 40 -15.18 13.97 -37.54
CA THR A 40 -13.89 14.02 -38.26
C THR A 40 -12.87 13.22 -37.46
N PRO A 41 -12.16 12.23 -38.04
CA PRO A 41 -11.08 11.55 -37.35
C PRO A 41 -9.90 12.51 -37.16
N VAL A 42 -9.69 12.96 -35.93
CA VAL A 42 -8.50 13.73 -35.54
C VAL A 42 -7.32 12.75 -35.52
N ARG A 43 -6.46 12.87 -36.53
CA ARG A 43 -5.14 12.22 -36.57
C ARG A 43 -4.22 13.03 -35.66
N ALA A 44 -3.96 12.52 -34.46
CA ALA A 44 -2.96 13.08 -33.58
C ALA A 44 -1.57 12.70 -34.12
N GLU A 45 -0.89 13.64 -34.78
CA GLU A 45 0.55 13.54 -34.99
C GLU A 45 1.26 14.08 -33.74
N LEU A 46 1.98 13.20 -33.06
CA LEU A 46 2.79 13.55 -31.90
C LEU A 46 4.15 14.03 -32.41
N THR A 47 4.32 15.35 -32.56
CA THR A 47 5.61 15.94 -32.90
C THR A 47 6.45 16.05 -31.63
N ILE A 48 7.44 15.19 -31.47
CA ILE A 48 8.43 15.30 -30.39
C ILE A 48 9.53 16.25 -30.85
N THR A 49 9.57 17.47 -30.32
CA THR A 49 10.70 18.38 -30.47
C THR A 49 11.75 18.06 -29.42
N VAL A 50 12.87 17.45 -29.84
CA VAL A 50 14.08 17.32 -29.00
C VAL A 50 14.93 18.57 -29.24
N SER A 51 15.06 19.43 -28.24
CA SER A 51 16.02 20.54 -28.27
C SER A 51 17.40 20.01 -27.88
N SER A 52 18.34 20.06 -28.83
CA SER A 52 19.76 19.72 -28.61
C SER A 52 20.60 20.95 -28.93
N ASP A 53 21.04 21.66 -27.89
CA ASP A 53 22.12 22.64 -28.00
C ASP A 53 23.43 21.91 -28.33
N ARG A 54 23.90 22.07 -29.57
CA ARG A 54 25.33 22.09 -29.93
C ARG A 54 25.50 22.40 -31.42
N ASN A 55 26.24 23.48 -31.69
CA ASN A 55 26.85 23.79 -32.98
C ASN A 55 27.74 22.63 -33.44
N ASP A 56 27.37 21.95 -34.52
CA ASP A 56 28.34 21.55 -35.53
C ASP A 56 27.66 21.18 -36.86
N LYS A 57 28.28 21.61 -37.96
CA LYS A 57 27.84 21.33 -39.34
C LYS A 57 28.06 19.85 -39.66
N LEU A 58 26.97 19.08 -39.84
CA LEU A 58 27.03 17.86 -40.65
C LEU A 58 25.66 17.50 -41.23
N SER A 59 25.55 17.53 -42.55
CA SER A 59 24.39 17.08 -43.32
C SER A 59 24.02 15.64 -42.93
N THR A 60 22.86 15.46 -42.31
CA THR A 60 22.32 14.14 -41.95
C THR A 60 21.01 13.91 -42.70
N THR A 61 21.09 13.15 -43.79
CA THR A 61 19.94 12.56 -44.46
C THR A 61 19.23 11.65 -43.46
N THR A 62 18.05 12.07 -42.99
CA THR A 62 17.24 11.28 -42.06
C THR A 62 16.54 10.17 -42.84
N THR A 63 17.18 9.01 -42.94
CA THR A 63 16.54 7.79 -43.43
C THR A 63 15.62 7.28 -42.32
N SER A 64 14.32 7.54 -42.47
CA SER A 64 13.28 6.96 -41.61
C SER A 64 13.25 5.44 -41.84
N VAL A 65 13.89 4.68 -40.94
CA VAL A 65 13.74 3.22 -40.90
C VAL A 65 12.41 2.93 -40.21
N ILE A 66 11.34 2.94 -41.00
CA ILE A 66 10.06 2.38 -40.61
C ILE A 66 10.25 0.86 -40.55
N SER A 67 10.46 0.32 -39.35
CA SER A 67 10.32 -1.13 -39.13
C SER A 67 8.90 -1.52 -39.53
N PRO A 68 8.70 -2.46 -40.47
CA PRO A 68 7.37 -2.85 -40.88
C PRO A 68 6.68 -3.55 -39.71
N ALA A 69 5.52 -3.01 -39.31
CA ALA A 69 4.59 -3.76 -38.48
C ALA A 69 4.20 -5.03 -39.25
N ILE A 70 4.38 -6.19 -38.63
CA ILE A 70 4.01 -7.48 -39.19
C ILE A 70 2.48 -7.46 -39.40
N THR A 71 2.03 -7.19 -40.63
CA THR A 71 0.62 -7.29 -41.02
C THR A 71 0.27 -8.76 -41.20
N VAL A 72 -0.14 -9.42 -40.11
CA VAL A 72 -0.84 -10.71 -40.19
C VAL A 72 -2.18 -10.47 -40.88
N PRO A 73 -2.53 -11.19 -41.96
CA PRO A 73 -3.81 -11.00 -42.64
C PRO A 73 -4.99 -11.17 -41.67
N ASP A 74 -5.91 -10.21 -41.65
CA ASP A 74 -7.03 -10.15 -40.68
C ASP A 74 -7.87 -11.45 -40.66
N LYS A 75 -8.04 -12.10 -41.82
CA LYS A 75 -8.70 -13.41 -41.94
C LYS A 75 -7.95 -14.57 -41.25
N LEU A 76 -6.62 -14.55 -41.24
CA LEU A 76 -5.81 -15.56 -40.55
C LEU A 76 -5.90 -15.37 -39.03
N LEU A 77 -5.84 -14.12 -38.58
CA LEU A 77 -5.95 -13.79 -37.16
C LEU A 77 -7.34 -14.17 -36.61
N GLU A 78 -8.42 -13.96 -37.38
CA GLU A 78 -9.76 -14.38 -36.97
C GLU A 78 -9.88 -15.92 -36.85
N LYS A 79 -9.29 -16.67 -37.79
CA LYS A 79 -9.23 -18.15 -37.68
C LYS A 79 -8.47 -18.59 -36.42
N GLN A 80 -7.31 -17.99 -36.15
CA GLN A 80 -6.54 -18.27 -34.92
C GLN A 80 -7.31 -17.89 -33.66
N ARG A 81 -8.08 -16.80 -33.67
CA ARG A 81 -8.91 -16.36 -32.55
C ARG A 81 -10.00 -17.38 -32.21
N GLN A 82 -10.71 -17.90 -33.21
CA GLN A 82 -11.73 -18.93 -33.00
C GLN A 82 -11.12 -20.24 -32.51
N LEU A 83 -9.99 -20.64 -33.10
CA LEU A 83 -9.26 -21.83 -32.68
C LEU A 83 -8.73 -21.71 -31.24
N TYR A 84 -8.18 -20.55 -30.87
CA TYR A 84 -7.76 -20.24 -29.52
C TYR A 84 -8.90 -20.39 -28.52
N LYS A 85 -10.09 -19.82 -28.82
CA LYS A 85 -11.27 -19.92 -27.94
C LYS A 85 -11.67 -21.38 -27.70
N LYS A 86 -11.67 -22.20 -28.76
CA LYS A 86 -11.96 -23.63 -28.68
C LYS A 86 -10.92 -24.35 -27.81
N VAL A 87 -9.64 -24.21 -28.12
CA VAL A 87 -8.55 -24.87 -27.38
C VAL A 87 -8.54 -24.44 -25.91
N ASN A 88 -8.77 -23.15 -25.63
CA ASN A 88 -8.82 -22.66 -24.26
C ASN A 88 -9.99 -23.27 -23.47
N ARG A 89 -11.17 -23.44 -24.09
CA ARG A 89 -12.32 -24.09 -23.44
C ARG A 89 -12.04 -25.58 -23.20
N ASP A 90 -11.59 -26.30 -24.22
CA ASP A 90 -11.25 -27.73 -24.10
C ASP A 90 -10.20 -27.96 -22.99
N LEU A 91 -9.20 -27.06 -22.91
CA LEU A 91 -8.27 -27.03 -21.80
C LEU A 91 -9.03 -26.82 -20.50
N GLN A 92 -9.84 -25.77 -20.32
CA GLN A 92 -10.57 -25.53 -19.07
C GLN A 92 -11.42 -26.74 -18.60
N ASP A 93 -11.89 -27.56 -19.54
CA ASP A 93 -12.63 -28.80 -19.28
C ASP A 93 -11.72 -30.02 -18.96
N GLY A 94 -10.40 -29.84 -18.98
CA GLY A 94 -9.38 -30.84 -18.64
C GLY A 94 -8.81 -31.61 -19.84
N SER A 95 -9.25 -31.31 -21.07
CA SER A 95 -8.80 -31.99 -22.28
C SER A 95 -7.58 -31.29 -22.90
N THR A 96 -6.49 -32.04 -23.11
CA THR A 96 -5.29 -31.55 -23.78
C THR A 96 -5.23 -31.89 -25.27
N ALA A 97 -6.17 -32.68 -25.79
CA ALA A 97 -6.13 -33.21 -27.15
C ALA A 97 -6.12 -32.11 -28.22
N SER A 98 -7.00 -31.11 -28.09
CA SER A 98 -7.06 -29.99 -29.03
C SER A 98 -5.85 -29.07 -28.92
N PHE A 99 -5.27 -28.91 -27.73
CA PHE A 99 -4.01 -28.20 -27.58
C PHE A 99 -2.90 -28.91 -28.37
N THR A 100 -2.72 -30.22 -28.19
CA THR A 100 -1.69 -30.99 -28.91
C THR A 100 -1.88 -30.87 -30.43
N ALA A 101 -3.12 -30.98 -30.92
CA ALA A 101 -3.43 -30.90 -32.35
C ALA A 101 -3.17 -29.51 -32.96
N HIS A 102 -3.29 -28.43 -32.18
CA HIS A 102 -3.30 -27.06 -32.70
C HIS A 102 -2.19 -26.17 -32.17
N HIS A 103 -1.27 -26.70 -31.34
CA HIS A 103 -0.23 -25.91 -30.72
C HIS A 103 0.65 -25.20 -31.76
N ASP A 104 1.09 -25.89 -32.82
CA ASP A 104 1.91 -25.30 -33.89
C ASP A 104 1.20 -24.16 -34.63
N THR A 105 -0.08 -24.35 -34.97
CA THR A 105 -0.90 -23.32 -35.64
C THR A 105 -1.11 -22.08 -34.78
N LEU A 106 -1.09 -22.23 -33.46
CA LEU A 106 -1.33 -21.17 -32.50
C LEU A 106 -0.05 -20.54 -31.95
N LYS A 107 1.16 -21.07 -32.23
CA LYS A 107 2.43 -20.55 -31.70
C LYS A 107 2.64 -19.05 -31.97
N SER A 108 2.22 -18.56 -33.14
CA SER A 108 2.32 -17.15 -33.52
C SER A 108 1.18 -16.28 -32.99
N TYR A 109 0.13 -16.86 -32.40
CA TYR A 109 -1.00 -16.10 -31.89
C TYR A 109 -0.61 -15.38 -30.59
N PRO A 110 -0.88 -14.07 -30.43
CA PRO A 110 -0.39 -13.29 -29.28
C PRO A 110 -0.76 -13.85 -27.90
N LEU A 111 -1.90 -14.54 -27.77
CA LEU A 111 -2.36 -15.12 -26.51
C LEU A 111 -1.93 -16.59 -26.31
N TYR A 112 -1.10 -17.15 -27.20
CA TYR A 112 -0.54 -18.50 -27.04
C TYR A 112 0.07 -18.80 -25.65
N PRO A 113 0.79 -17.85 -25.01
CA PRO A 113 1.28 -18.07 -23.64
C PRO A 113 0.16 -18.42 -22.66
N TYR A 114 -1.05 -17.90 -22.84
CA TYR A 114 -2.17 -18.22 -21.95
C TYR A 114 -2.70 -19.65 -22.15
N LEU A 115 -2.57 -20.24 -23.35
CA LEU A 115 -2.88 -21.67 -23.55
C LEU A 115 -1.85 -22.56 -22.87
N GLN A 116 -0.56 -22.22 -22.99
CA GLN A 116 0.52 -22.92 -22.29
C GLN A 116 0.32 -22.86 -20.78
N TYR A 117 0.01 -21.67 -20.25
CA TYR A 117 -0.33 -21.50 -18.85
C TYR A 117 -1.54 -22.36 -18.45
N SER A 118 -2.63 -22.34 -19.22
CA SER A 118 -3.84 -23.12 -18.92
C SER A 118 -3.54 -24.60 -18.83
N ARG A 119 -2.83 -25.15 -19.82
CA ARG A 119 -2.36 -26.55 -19.86
C ARG A 119 -1.57 -26.95 -18.61
N ILE A 120 -0.60 -26.14 -18.21
CA ILE A 120 0.27 -26.45 -17.06
C ILE A 120 -0.52 -26.31 -15.75
N SER A 121 -1.36 -25.27 -15.66
CA SER A 121 -1.92 -24.81 -14.39
C SER A 121 -3.10 -25.62 -13.86
N GLN A 122 -3.79 -26.39 -14.71
CA GLN A 122 -4.92 -27.24 -14.32
C GLN A 122 -4.52 -28.41 -13.43
N ASN A 123 -3.38 -29.02 -13.75
CA ASN A 123 -2.91 -30.23 -13.06
C ASN A 123 -1.41 -30.14 -12.82
N ILE A 124 -0.99 -29.05 -12.18
CA ILE A 124 0.42 -28.83 -11.86
C ILE A 124 0.90 -29.89 -10.86
N ARG A 125 1.88 -30.70 -11.28
CA ARG A 125 2.48 -31.81 -10.53
C ARG A 125 3.99 -31.66 -10.56
N LEU A 126 4.70 -32.44 -9.75
CA LEU A 126 6.18 -32.40 -9.76
C LEU A 126 6.76 -32.75 -11.15
N SER A 127 6.10 -33.63 -11.90
CA SER A 127 6.47 -33.94 -13.30
C SER A 127 6.25 -32.77 -14.28
N SER A 128 5.62 -31.67 -13.86
CA SER A 128 5.45 -30.47 -14.67
C SER A 128 6.68 -29.56 -14.68
N GLU A 129 7.77 -29.92 -13.99
CA GLU A 129 8.96 -29.08 -13.84
C GLU A 129 9.48 -28.53 -15.17
N ASP A 130 9.74 -29.38 -16.16
CA ASP A 130 10.26 -28.95 -17.46
C ASP A 130 9.30 -27.98 -18.18
N SER A 131 8.00 -28.24 -18.09
CA SER A 131 6.99 -27.34 -18.67
C SER A 131 6.93 -26.00 -17.94
N VAL A 132 7.13 -25.98 -16.62
CA VAL A 132 7.21 -24.75 -15.83
C VAL A 132 8.49 -23.98 -16.15
N ALA A 133 9.64 -24.66 -16.22
CA ALA A 133 10.91 -24.06 -16.61
C ALA A 133 10.81 -23.39 -17.98
N TYR A 134 10.32 -24.14 -18.98
CA TYR A 134 10.08 -23.64 -20.32
C TYR A 134 9.17 -22.40 -20.30
N PHE A 135 8.04 -22.47 -19.60
CA PHE A 135 7.11 -21.34 -19.53
C PHE A 135 7.74 -20.09 -18.93
N LEU A 136 8.44 -20.23 -17.80
CA LEU A 136 9.03 -19.11 -17.09
C LEU A 136 10.21 -18.48 -17.83
N ASN A 137 10.91 -19.25 -18.67
CA ASN A 137 12.00 -18.77 -19.49
C ASN A 137 11.51 -18.14 -20.80
N SER A 138 10.53 -18.74 -21.47
CA SER A 138 10.05 -18.28 -22.77
C SER A 138 9.00 -17.18 -22.69
N PHE A 139 8.30 -17.05 -21.55
CA PHE A 139 7.21 -16.10 -21.37
C PHE A 139 7.35 -15.32 -20.05
N SER A 140 8.56 -14.88 -19.69
CA SER A 140 8.82 -14.18 -18.42
C SER A 140 7.96 -12.93 -18.22
N ASP A 141 7.63 -12.23 -19.31
CA ASP A 141 7.05 -10.89 -19.27
C ASP A 141 5.52 -10.90 -19.21
N VAL A 142 4.89 -12.04 -19.46
CA VAL A 142 3.42 -12.13 -19.36
C VAL A 142 2.99 -12.23 -17.89
N PRO A 143 1.88 -11.58 -17.49
CA PRO A 143 1.38 -11.67 -16.11
C PRO A 143 1.18 -13.11 -15.60
N ALA A 144 0.88 -14.04 -16.50
CA ALA A 144 0.70 -15.45 -16.20
C ALA A 144 1.97 -16.14 -15.65
N ALA A 145 3.18 -15.66 -15.99
CA ALA A 145 4.42 -16.23 -15.44
C ALA A 145 4.52 -16.06 -13.94
N ARG A 146 4.20 -14.86 -13.43
CA ARG A 146 4.15 -14.61 -11.99
C ARG A 146 3.11 -15.49 -11.29
N ILE A 147 1.95 -15.70 -11.92
CA ILE A 147 0.89 -16.55 -11.38
C ILE A 147 1.34 -18.03 -11.36
N LEU A 148 1.97 -18.50 -12.45
CA LEU A 148 2.48 -19.86 -12.55
C LEU A 148 3.58 -20.12 -11.52
N ARG A 149 4.57 -19.22 -11.41
CA ARG A 149 5.64 -19.30 -10.42
C ARG A 149 5.07 -19.39 -9.00
N LYS A 150 4.06 -18.59 -8.66
CA LYS A 150 3.39 -18.66 -7.35
C LYS A 150 2.72 -20.02 -7.11
N ARG A 151 2.01 -20.58 -8.10
CA ARG A 151 1.39 -21.92 -8.01
C ARG A 151 2.45 -23.01 -7.85
N TRP A 152 3.53 -22.92 -8.62
CA TRP A 152 4.66 -23.85 -8.58
C TRP A 152 5.36 -23.84 -7.22
N LEU A 153 5.74 -22.67 -6.72
CA LEU A 153 6.36 -22.51 -5.40
C LEU A 153 5.45 -23.03 -4.27
N LYS A 154 4.13 -22.83 -4.36
CA LYS A 154 3.18 -23.40 -3.40
C LYS A 154 3.22 -24.93 -3.40
N LEU A 155 3.26 -25.56 -4.58
CA LEU A 155 3.39 -27.02 -4.70
C LEU A 155 4.72 -27.51 -4.12
N LEU A 156 5.83 -26.88 -4.53
CA LEU A 156 7.18 -27.26 -4.08
C LEU A 156 7.32 -27.15 -2.56
N TYR A 157 6.81 -26.07 -1.96
CA TYR A 157 6.82 -25.89 -0.51
C TYR A 157 6.02 -26.97 0.21
N ARG A 158 4.79 -27.28 -0.27
CA ARG A 158 3.95 -28.35 0.29
C ARG A 158 4.60 -29.73 0.18
N ARG A 159 5.36 -29.97 -0.88
CA ARG A 159 6.08 -31.22 -1.14
C ARG A 159 7.50 -31.23 -0.56
N GLN A 160 7.88 -30.20 0.19
CA GLN A 160 9.20 -30.06 0.82
C GLN A 160 10.38 -30.15 -0.16
N ARG A 161 10.16 -29.75 -1.42
CA ARG A 161 11.19 -29.73 -2.46
C ARG A 161 12.01 -28.46 -2.33
N TRP A 162 12.81 -28.36 -1.26
CA TRP A 162 13.49 -27.13 -0.87
C TRP A 162 14.47 -26.62 -1.94
N GLN A 163 15.29 -27.51 -2.50
CA GLN A 163 16.26 -27.16 -3.54
C GLN A 163 15.59 -26.54 -4.77
N LEU A 164 14.49 -27.15 -5.24
CA LEU A 164 13.69 -26.62 -6.34
C LEU A 164 12.97 -25.32 -5.93
N PHE A 165 12.45 -25.24 -4.70
CA PHE A 165 11.80 -24.01 -4.25
C PHE A 165 12.77 -22.83 -4.34
N THR A 166 14.01 -23.02 -3.89
CA THR A 166 15.02 -21.96 -3.91
C THR A 166 15.49 -21.61 -5.33
N SER A 167 15.51 -22.56 -6.28
CA SER A 167 15.90 -22.27 -7.67
C SER A 167 14.83 -21.51 -8.45
N TYR A 168 13.54 -21.75 -8.16
CA TYR A 168 12.41 -21.03 -8.79
C TYR A 168 11.97 -19.78 -8.03
N TYR A 169 12.58 -19.48 -6.88
CA TYR A 169 12.29 -18.27 -6.11
C TYR A 169 12.81 -17.05 -6.87
N ASP A 170 11.96 -16.02 -6.95
CA ASP A 170 12.28 -14.76 -7.59
C ASP A 170 12.01 -13.61 -6.60
N PRO A 171 13.04 -12.95 -6.05
CA PRO A 171 12.87 -11.88 -5.08
C PRO A 171 12.13 -10.66 -5.65
N ALA A 172 12.21 -10.39 -6.97
CA ALA A 172 11.59 -9.23 -7.58
C ALA A 172 10.07 -9.31 -7.59
N THR A 173 9.52 -10.53 -7.60
CA THR A 173 8.07 -10.78 -7.64
C THR A 173 7.52 -11.48 -6.40
N ALA A 174 8.37 -11.76 -5.41
CA ALA A 174 8.01 -12.51 -4.21
C ALA A 174 7.11 -11.73 -3.25
N SER A 175 5.96 -12.32 -2.90
CA SER A 175 5.17 -11.88 -1.75
C SER A 175 5.87 -12.18 -0.42
N THR A 176 5.49 -11.51 0.67
CA THR A 176 6.00 -11.79 2.02
C THR A 176 5.83 -13.26 2.42
N SER A 177 4.75 -13.91 1.99
CA SER A 177 4.57 -15.36 2.22
C SER A 177 5.69 -16.18 1.57
N GLN A 178 6.05 -15.85 0.32
CA GLN A 178 7.13 -16.53 -0.41
C GLN A 178 8.50 -16.21 0.17
N GLN A 179 8.73 -14.97 0.63
CA GLN A 179 9.97 -14.60 1.33
C GLN A 179 10.16 -15.44 2.60
N CYS A 180 9.11 -15.59 3.42
CA CYS A 180 9.17 -16.46 4.59
C CYS A 180 9.40 -17.94 4.23
N GLN A 181 8.72 -18.44 3.20
CA GLN A 181 8.91 -19.80 2.72
C GLN A 181 10.32 -20.04 2.18
N TYR A 182 10.90 -19.05 1.49
CA TYR A 182 12.27 -19.09 0.99
C TYR A 182 13.29 -19.20 2.11
N GLN A 183 13.19 -18.34 3.13
CA GLN A 183 14.09 -18.43 4.28
C GLN A 183 13.91 -19.76 5.04
N TYR A 184 12.67 -20.26 5.14
CA TYR A 184 12.44 -21.57 5.72
C TYR A 184 13.07 -22.71 4.90
N ALA A 185 12.98 -22.65 3.56
CA ALA A 185 13.63 -23.61 2.67
C ALA A 185 15.16 -23.57 2.81
N ARG A 186 15.76 -22.38 2.86
CA ARG A 186 17.21 -22.21 3.12
C ARG A 186 17.64 -22.79 4.46
N TYR A 187 16.85 -22.55 5.52
CA TYR A 187 17.09 -23.16 6.84
C TYR A 187 17.08 -24.70 6.74
N LYS A 188 16.14 -25.28 5.97
CA LYS A 188 16.04 -26.73 5.75
C LYS A 188 17.17 -27.31 4.90
N LEU A 189 17.80 -26.51 4.06
CA LEU A 189 18.97 -26.87 3.25
C LEU A 189 20.30 -26.69 4.01
N GLY A 190 20.27 -26.44 5.33
CA GLY A 190 21.46 -26.30 6.17
C GLY A 190 22.02 -24.88 6.26
N GLN A 191 21.49 -23.91 5.52
CA GLN A 191 21.90 -22.50 5.60
C GLN A 191 21.27 -21.78 6.81
N LYS A 192 21.33 -22.40 7.99
CA LYS A 192 20.54 -22.02 9.18
C LYS A 192 20.79 -20.57 9.61
N GLU A 193 22.04 -20.21 9.90
CA GLU A 193 22.36 -18.88 10.45
C GLU A 193 22.01 -17.75 9.48
N ALA A 194 22.35 -17.90 8.19
CA ALA A 194 22.00 -16.90 7.18
C ALA A 194 20.48 -16.75 7.02
N ALA A 195 19.75 -17.88 7.01
CA ALA A 195 18.30 -17.86 6.90
C ALA A 195 17.62 -17.21 8.12
N LEU A 196 18.10 -17.49 9.34
CA LEU A 196 17.56 -16.89 10.56
C LEU A 196 17.88 -15.41 10.66
N ARG A 197 19.09 -14.99 10.29
CA ARG A 197 19.45 -13.57 10.21
C ARG A 197 18.52 -12.82 9.26
N ASP A 198 18.30 -13.33 8.06
CA ASP A 198 17.38 -12.70 7.10
C ASP A 198 15.91 -12.77 7.57
N ALA A 199 15.52 -13.83 8.29
CA ALA A 199 14.19 -13.98 8.87
C ALA A 199 13.86 -12.93 9.92
N LEU A 200 14.86 -12.37 10.63
CA LEU A 200 14.64 -11.27 11.57
C LEU A 200 14.06 -10.04 10.88
N SER A 201 14.48 -9.72 9.65
CA SER A 201 13.90 -8.60 8.88
C SER A 201 12.42 -8.80 8.56
N LEU A 202 11.99 -10.05 8.37
CA LEU A 202 10.59 -10.42 8.16
C LEU A 202 9.79 -10.38 9.47
N TRP A 203 10.44 -10.67 10.59
CA TRP A 203 9.82 -10.69 11.91
C TRP A 203 9.65 -9.28 12.48
N THR A 204 10.69 -8.44 12.41
CA THR A 204 10.77 -7.10 13.02
C THR A 204 10.05 -6.05 12.18
N VAL A 205 8.74 -6.23 11.99
CA VAL A 205 7.85 -5.28 11.32
C VAL A 205 6.62 -4.97 12.16
N GLY A 206 6.11 -3.74 12.04
CA GLY A 206 4.96 -3.26 12.82
C GLY A 206 3.58 -3.77 12.36
N LYS A 207 3.52 -4.91 11.69
CA LYS A 207 2.27 -5.52 11.21
C LYS A 207 2.28 -7.04 11.35
N SER A 208 1.09 -7.62 11.43
CA SER A 208 0.93 -9.07 11.40
C SER A 208 1.38 -9.62 10.06
N GLN A 209 2.17 -10.69 10.10
CA GLN A 209 2.68 -11.34 8.90
C GLN A 209 1.78 -12.52 8.49
N PRO A 210 1.83 -12.95 7.22
CA PRO A 210 1.04 -14.09 6.75
C PRO A 210 1.36 -15.38 7.52
N LYS A 211 0.38 -16.26 7.67
CA LYS A 211 0.51 -17.59 8.31
C LYS A 211 1.67 -18.43 7.75
N ALA A 212 2.06 -18.20 6.50
CA ALA A 212 3.23 -18.84 5.88
C ALA A 212 4.56 -18.56 6.61
N CYS A 213 4.62 -17.50 7.43
CA CYS A 213 5.78 -17.14 8.22
C CYS A 213 5.87 -17.87 9.57
N ASP A 214 4.79 -18.51 10.05
CA ASP A 214 4.73 -19.06 11.40
C ASP A 214 5.78 -20.15 11.64
N LEU A 215 6.02 -21.02 10.65
CA LEU A 215 7.04 -22.07 10.77
C LEU A 215 8.46 -21.50 10.84
N LEU A 216 8.74 -20.42 10.11
CA LEU A 216 10.02 -19.72 10.15
C LEU A 216 10.21 -18.99 11.48
N PHE A 217 9.17 -18.28 11.93
CA PHE A 217 9.21 -17.54 13.20
C PHE A 217 9.26 -18.45 14.41
N LYS A 218 8.66 -19.64 14.33
CA LYS A 218 8.88 -20.68 15.33
C LYS A 218 10.37 -21.03 15.43
N ARG A 219 11.08 -21.17 14.31
CA ARG A 219 12.54 -21.42 14.34
C ARG A 219 13.32 -20.27 14.94
N LEU A 220 12.96 -19.02 14.65
CA LEU A 220 13.57 -17.87 15.33
C LEU A 220 13.39 -17.93 16.85
N THR A 221 12.20 -18.31 17.34
CA THR A 221 11.94 -18.47 18.77
C THR A 221 12.70 -19.64 19.36
N ASP A 222 12.60 -20.82 18.74
CA ASP A 222 13.23 -22.07 19.22
C ASP A 222 14.77 -21.94 19.29
N GLU A 223 15.38 -21.18 18.37
CA GLU A 223 16.83 -20.97 18.28
C GLU A 223 17.28 -19.72 19.08
N GLY A 224 16.40 -19.14 19.92
CA GLY A 224 16.73 -18.02 20.79
C GLY A 224 17.07 -16.70 20.07
N LYS A 225 16.71 -16.55 18.79
CA LYS A 225 17.07 -15.36 17.98
C LYS A 225 16.18 -14.15 18.29
N ILE A 226 15.03 -14.34 18.96
CA ILE A 226 14.15 -13.25 19.41
C ILE A 226 14.53 -12.88 20.84
N THR A 227 15.49 -11.96 20.97
CA THR A 227 15.83 -11.36 22.27
C THR A 227 14.80 -10.30 22.67
N GLU A 228 14.81 -9.86 23.93
CA GLU A 228 13.94 -8.75 24.37
C GLU A 228 14.16 -7.48 23.54
N ALA A 229 15.40 -7.19 23.15
CA ALA A 229 15.74 -6.02 22.32
C ALA A 229 15.15 -6.12 20.90
N ILE A 230 15.22 -7.30 20.28
CA ILE A 230 14.55 -7.55 18.99
C ILE A 230 13.03 -7.43 19.17
N ALA A 231 12.49 -8.00 20.24
CA ALA A 231 11.06 -7.92 20.51
C ALA A 231 10.57 -6.50 20.75
N TRP A 232 11.40 -5.69 21.40
CA TRP A 232 11.14 -4.29 21.64
C TRP A 232 11.00 -3.50 20.34
N GLN A 233 11.90 -3.69 19.38
CA GLN A 233 11.82 -3.04 18.06
C GLN A 233 10.47 -3.33 17.38
N ARG A 234 10.03 -4.59 17.37
CA ARG A 234 8.74 -4.97 16.78
C ARG A 234 7.56 -4.41 17.59
N TYR A 235 7.66 -4.38 18.91
CA TYR A 235 6.62 -3.84 19.79
C TYR A 235 6.41 -2.35 19.52
N THR A 236 7.48 -1.57 19.48
CA THR A 236 7.44 -0.14 19.16
C THR A 236 6.72 0.08 17.82
N LEU A 237 7.15 -0.60 16.75
CA LEU A 237 6.50 -0.50 15.44
C LEU A 237 5.02 -0.92 15.47
N ALA A 238 4.66 -1.92 16.28
CA ALA A 238 3.27 -2.36 16.42
C ALA A 238 2.41 -1.32 17.15
N ILE A 239 2.94 -0.65 18.18
CA ILE A 239 2.25 0.45 18.89
C ILE A 239 2.04 1.63 17.94
N LEU A 240 3.08 2.09 17.27
CA LEU A 240 3.00 3.23 16.33
C LEU A 240 2.02 2.98 15.18
N ASN A 241 1.81 1.72 14.78
CA ASN A 241 0.84 1.33 13.75
C ASN A 241 -0.54 0.92 14.30
N HIS A 242 -0.81 1.16 15.60
CA HIS A 242 -2.04 0.76 16.30
C HIS A 242 -2.39 -0.74 16.18
N LYS A 243 -1.39 -1.62 16.09
CA LYS A 243 -1.54 -3.08 16.00
C LYS A 243 -1.51 -3.72 17.39
N PHE A 244 -2.52 -3.43 18.21
CA PHE A 244 -2.55 -3.86 19.62
C PHE A 244 -2.59 -5.37 19.84
N GLN A 245 -3.23 -6.13 18.95
CA GLN A 245 -3.21 -7.59 19.03
C GLN A 245 -1.80 -8.15 18.84
N LEU A 246 -1.05 -7.57 17.89
CA LEU A 246 0.35 -7.91 17.68
C LEU A 246 1.21 -7.47 18.87
N ALA A 247 1.04 -6.24 19.36
CA ALA A 247 1.75 -5.74 20.54
C ALA A 247 1.57 -6.68 21.75
N ARG A 248 0.32 -7.09 22.03
CA ARG A 248 0.02 -8.05 23.11
C ARG A 248 0.71 -9.40 22.90
N TYR A 249 0.73 -9.92 21.68
CA TYR A 249 1.47 -11.14 21.37
C TYR A 249 2.97 -10.98 21.65
N ILE A 250 3.55 -9.81 21.37
CA ILE A 250 4.97 -9.54 21.58
C ILE A 250 5.33 -9.43 23.07
N GLU A 251 4.41 -8.98 23.93
CA GLU A 251 4.66 -8.83 25.38
C GLU A 251 5.13 -10.13 26.05
N ARG A 252 4.81 -11.30 25.49
CA ARG A 252 5.29 -12.60 26.00
C ARG A 252 6.81 -12.80 25.90
N PHE A 253 7.49 -12.01 25.07
CA PHE A 253 8.94 -12.06 24.92
C PHE A 253 9.67 -11.14 25.91
N PHE A 254 8.95 -10.37 26.75
CA PHE A 254 9.55 -9.49 27.77
C PHE A 254 9.63 -10.20 29.13
N THR A 255 10.80 -10.75 29.41
CA THR A 255 11.11 -11.47 30.66
C THR A 255 11.61 -10.54 31.76
N SER A 256 12.17 -9.37 31.43
CA SER A 256 12.60 -8.36 32.40
C SER A 256 11.46 -7.38 32.77
N SER A 257 11.50 -6.88 34.01
CA SER A 257 10.59 -5.81 34.46
C SER A 257 10.78 -4.53 33.64
N LYS A 258 12.03 -4.24 33.24
CA LYS A 258 12.38 -3.09 32.39
C LYS A 258 11.54 -3.03 31.12
N TYR A 259 11.55 -4.08 30.29
CA TYR A 259 10.79 -4.07 29.03
C TYR A 259 9.28 -4.15 29.24
N ARG A 260 8.80 -4.86 30.27
CA ARG A 260 7.36 -4.88 30.60
C ARG A 260 6.84 -3.49 30.98
N ASN A 261 7.57 -2.76 31.81
CA ASN A 261 7.20 -1.40 32.23
C ASN A 261 7.25 -0.45 31.03
N LYS A 262 8.32 -0.50 30.23
CA LYS A 262 8.47 0.32 29.02
C LYS A 262 7.34 0.06 28.01
N ALA A 263 6.98 -1.21 27.80
CA ALA A 263 5.85 -1.60 26.94
C ALA A 263 4.52 -1.04 27.44
N ALA A 264 4.25 -1.16 28.74
CA ALA A 264 3.05 -0.61 29.35
C ALA A 264 2.96 0.92 29.17
N PHE A 265 4.08 1.63 29.33
CA PHE A 265 4.17 3.07 29.11
C PHE A 265 3.94 3.46 27.65
N TYR A 266 4.60 2.79 26.69
CA TYR A 266 4.42 3.08 25.25
C TYR A 266 2.96 2.92 24.81
N ARG A 267 2.31 1.85 25.26
CA ARG A 267 0.87 1.64 25.04
C ARG A 267 0.01 2.68 25.75
N ALA A 268 0.43 3.21 26.90
CA ALA A 268 -0.27 4.27 27.61
C ALA A 268 -0.20 5.60 26.85
N VAL A 269 0.96 5.96 26.26
CA VAL A 269 1.11 7.16 25.42
C VAL A 269 0.19 7.10 24.20
N ASP A 270 0.15 5.97 23.50
CA ASP A 270 -0.75 5.79 22.35
C ASP A 270 -2.23 5.99 22.73
N ARG A 271 -2.66 5.43 23.86
CA ARG A 271 -4.06 5.54 24.34
C ARG A 271 -4.40 6.90 24.94
N LYS A 272 -3.44 7.53 25.62
CA LYS A 272 -3.59 8.80 26.33
C LYS A 272 -2.43 9.71 25.93
N PRO A 273 -2.54 10.44 24.81
CA PRO A 273 -1.45 11.23 24.25
C PRO A 273 -0.82 12.23 25.22
N ALA A 274 -1.57 12.74 26.20
CA ALA A 274 -1.06 13.63 27.25
C ALA A 274 0.07 13.00 28.10
N ARG A 275 0.16 11.66 28.15
CA ARG A 275 1.28 10.93 28.78
C ARG A 275 2.63 11.23 28.13
N VAL A 276 2.67 11.81 26.94
CA VAL A 276 3.91 12.32 26.35
C VAL A 276 4.54 13.43 27.21
N GLY A 277 3.81 14.01 28.17
CA GLY A 277 4.35 14.92 29.17
C GLY A 277 5.13 14.25 30.32
N ASP A 278 5.18 12.93 30.39
CA ASP A 278 5.91 12.17 31.42
C ASP A 278 7.42 12.16 31.09
N TYR A 279 8.07 13.32 31.22
CA TYR A 279 9.46 13.54 30.76
C TYR A 279 10.50 12.58 31.36
N GLY A 280 10.28 12.07 32.57
CA GLY A 280 11.19 11.10 33.19
C GLY A 280 11.23 9.77 32.45
N GLU A 281 10.09 9.29 31.94
CA GLU A 281 9.97 8.05 31.17
C GLU A 281 10.52 8.20 29.74
N LEU A 282 10.61 9.44 29.26
CA LEU A 282 11.05 9.82 27.92
C LEU A 282 12.31 10.71 27.95
N GLY A 283 13.14 10.57 28.98
CA GLY A 283 14.34 11.40 29.15
C GLY A 283 15.50 10.97 28.25
N GLU A 284 15.58 9.69 27.89
CA GLU A 284 16.64 9.13 27.04
C GLU A 284 16.43 9.49 25.57
N ASP A 285 17.42 10.12 24.94
CA ASP A 285 17.40 10.44 23.51
C ASP A 285 17.70 9.20 22.63
N SER A 286 16.69 8.35 22.49
CA SER A 286 16.73 7.16 21.62
C SER A 286 15.79 7.30 20.43
N ALA A 287 16.08 6.60 19.34
CA ALA A 287 15.22 6.58 18.15
C ALA A 287 13.77 6.13 18.48
N ASP A 288 13.61 5.15 19.37
CA ASP A 288 12.28 4.68 19.81
C ASP A 288 11.53 5.75 20.60
N ASN A 289 12.20 6.45 21.53
CA ASN A 289 11.58 7.52 22.31
C ASN A 289 11.21 8.69 21.41
N ARG A 290 12.09 9.11 20.48
CA ARG A 290 11.77 10.16 19.50
C ARG A 290 10.55 9.80 18.66
N ALA A 291 10.46 8.55 18.18
CA ALA A 291 9.31 8.08 17.42
C ALA A 291 8.02 8.07 18.26
N LEU A 292 8.08 7.66 19.54
CA LEU A 292 6.93 7.72 20.44
C LEU A 292 6.53 9.16 20.78
N ILE A 293 7.50 10.07 20.92
CA ILE A 293 7.25 11.50 21.15
C ILE A 293 6.52 12.11 19.94
N GLU A 294 7.01 11.89 18.71
CA GLU A 294 6.32 12.32 17.48
C GLU A 294 4.89 11.77 17.44
N HIS A 295 4.71 10.49 17.75
CA HIS A 295 3.40 9.84 17.81
C HIS A 295 2.47 10.46 18.86
N GLY A 296 2.92 10.56 20.11
CA GLY A 296 2.14 11.12 21.21
C GLY A 296 1.76 12.57 20.96
N ILE A 297 2.72 13.40 20.54
CA ILE A 297 2.50 14.82 20.27
C ILE A 297 1.56 15.02 19.08
N SER A 298 1.71 14.27 17.99
CA SER A 298 0.85 14.41 16.81
C SER A 298 -0.61 14.05 17.12
N HIS A 299 -0.83 13.07 18.00
CA HIS A 299 -2.15 12.72 18.51
C HIS A 299 -2.69 13.76 19.49
N LEU A 300 -1.86 14.24 20.42
CA LEU A 300 -2.22 15.28 21.39
C LEU A 300 -2.61 16.58 20.70
N ALA A 301 -1.91 16.97 19.63
CA ALA A 301 -2.18 18.20 18.88
C ALA A 301 -3.60 18.29 18.32
N ARG A 302 -4.23 17.15 18.01
CA ARG A 302 -5.62 17.08 17.53
C ARG A 302 -6.66 17.39 18.62
N GLN A 303 -6.26 17.36 19.88
CA GLN A 303 -7.13 17.49 21.06
C GLN A 303 -6.76 18.72 21.90
N ARG A 304 -5.45 19.00 22.05
CA ARG A 304 -4.86 20.05 22.90
C ARG A 304 -3.59 20.57 22.24
N ALA A 305 -3.73 21.47 21.28
CA ALA A 305 -2.64 21.92 20.41
C ALA A 305 -1.58 22.70 21.17
N THR A 306 -1.99 23.64 22.03
CA THR A 306 -1.06 24.45 22.83
C THR A 306 -0.23 23.59 23.79
N GLU A 307 -0.84 22.58 24.41
CA GLU A 307 -0.14 21.59 25.24
C GLU A 307 0.87 20.78 24.41
N ALA A 308 0.45 20.29 23.22
CA ALA A 308 1.33 19.55 22.31
C ALA A 308 2.54 20.40 21.87
N MET A 309 2.34 21.68 21.54
CA MET A 309 3.42 22.60 21.17
C MET A 309 4.40 22.82 22.30
N LYS A 310 3.92 22.96 23.54
CA LYS A 310 4.79 23.06 24.73
C LYS A 310 5.68 21.83 24.88
N HIS A 311 5.11 20.63 24.76
CA HIS A 311 5.89 19.39 24.82
C HIS A 311 6.90 19.32 23.67
N TRP A 312 6.47 19.64 22.45
CA TRP A 312 7.32 19.62 21.26
C TRP A 312 8.52 20.55 21.38
N ALA A 313 8.29 21.80 21.80
CA ALA A 313 9.35 22.79 22.01
C ALA A 313 10.37 22.31 23.06
N ARG A 314 9.91 21.71 24.16
CA ARG A 314 10.79 21.16 25.19
C ARG A 314 11.61 19.97 24.67
N TYR A 315 10.97 19.04 23.98
CA TYR A 315 11.65 17.85 23.45
C TYR A 315 12.67 18.20 22.37
N ARG A 316 12.43 19.23 21.55
CA ARG A 316 13.44 19.74 20.60
C ARG A 316 14.71 20.27 21.25
N GLN A 317 14.68 20.62 22.54
CA GLN A 317 15.86 21.07 23.28
C GLN A 317 16.66 19.90 23.87
N SER A 318 16.00 18.78 24.16
CA SER A 318 16.63 17.63 24.84
C SER A 318 16.89 16.42 23.96
N HIS A 319 16.33 16.39 22.74
CA HIS A 319 16.43 15.26 21.82
C HIS A 319 16.84 15.71 20.42
N SER A 320 17.55 14.82 19.75
CA SER A 320 18.11 15.04 18.41
C SER A 320 17.06 14.81 17.31
N PHE A 321 16.04 15.69 17.23
CA PHE A 321 15.06 15.66 16.14
C PHE A 321 15.63 16.29 14.87
N ASP A 322 15.80 15.47 13.84
CA ASP A 322 16.24 15.93 12.52
C ASP A 322 15.21 16.84 11.84
N GLU A 323 15.63 17.51 10.78
CA GLU A 323 14.76 18.40 10.00
C GLU A 323 13.54 17.63 9.46
N ALA A 324 13.71 16.37 9.05
CA ALA A 324 12.63 15.54 8.56
C ALA A 324 11.53 15.31 9.62
N ALA A 325 11.89 15.09 10.89
CA ALA A 325 10.94 15.01 12.01
C ALA A 325 10.22 16.34 12.22
N GLN A 326 10.94 17.46 12.16
CA GLN A 326 10.33 18.79 12.31
C GLN A 326 9.32 19.08 11.19
N ARG A 327 9.66 18.74 9.93
CA ARG A 327 8.75 18.81 8.77
C ARG A 327 7.51 17.92 8.95
N ARG A 328 7.68 16.69 9.44
CA ARG A 328 6.54 15.79 9.73
C ARG A 328 5.61 16.35 10.82
N MET A 329 6.17 17.01 11.83
CA MET A 329 5.41 17.48 13.00
C MET A 329 4.69 18.81 12.77
N LEU A 330 5.24 19.70 11.94
CA LEU A 330 4.66 21.03 11.68
C LEU A 330 3.16 20.98 11.27
N PRO A 331 2.72 20.15 10.31
CA PRO A 331 1.31 20.04 9.95
C PRO A 331 0.40 19.67 11.12
N HIS A 332 0.87 18.89 12.08
CA HIS A 332 0.07 18.48 13.23
C HIS A 332 -0.21 19.64 14.18
N MET A 333 0.77 20.52 14.40
CA MET A 333 0.60 21.72 15.23
C MET A 333 -0.36 22.71 14.56
N VAL A 334 -0.08 23.07 13.30
CA VAL A 334 -0.87 24.06 12.54
C VAL A 334 -2.33 23.61 12.42
N LYS A 335 -2.57 22.38 11.97
CA LYS A 335 -3.94 21.85 11.83
C LYS A 335 -4.62 21.66 13.19
N GLY A 336 -3.86 21.33 14.22
CA GLY A 336 -4.33 21.22 15.59
C GLY A 336 -4.87 22.55 16.12
N LEU A 337 -4.11 23.64 15.94
CA LEU A 337 -4.48 24.99 16.34
C LEU A 337 -5.74 25.46 15.60
N HIS A 338 -5.80 25.32 14.28
CA HIS A 338 -6.99 25.64 13.49
C HIS A 338 -8.23 24.86 13.94
N LYS A 339 -8.08 23.55 14.17
CA LYS A 339 -9.19 22.71 14.66
C LYS A 339 -9.75 23.22 16.00
N GLN A 340 -8.90 23.82 16.83
CA GLN A 340 -9.24 24.39 18.13
C GLN A 340 -9.55 25.89 18.07
N LYS A 341 -9.71 26.46 16.87
CA LYS A 341 -10.05 27.88 16.63
C LYS A 341 -8.99 28.88 17.10
N TYR A 342 -7.73 28.48 17.11
CA TYR A 342 -6.58 29.35 17.35
C TYR A 342 -5.95 29.81 16.02
N ASP A 343 -6.76 30.40 15.13
CA ASP A 343 -6.37 30.62 13.74
C ASP A 343 -5.17 31.57 13.57
N ALA A 344 -5.13 32.67 14.33
CA ALA A 344 -4.00 33.61 14.31
C ALA A 344 -2.70 32.95 14.79
N ALA A 345 -2.77 32.15 15.85
CA ALA A 345 -1.61 31.40 16.34
C ALA A 345 -1.17 30.30 15.36
N ALA A 346 -2.11 29.68 14.64
CA ALA A 346 -1.81 28.68 13.62
C ALA A 346 -1.05 29.29 12.45
N LEU A 347 -1.50 30.44 11.95
CA LEU A 347 -0.82 31.18 10.88
C LEU A 347 0.55 31.69 11.33
N GLY A 348 0.64 32.28 12.52
CA GLY A 348 1.92 32.73 13.07
C GLY A 348 2.93 31.59 13.19
N TYR A 349 2.53 30.46 13.77
CA TYR A 349 3.40 29.30 13.91
C TYR A 349 3.84 28.71 12.56
N LEU A 350 2.96 28.70 11.55
CA LEU A 350 3.32 28.29 10.19
C LEU A 350 4.35 29.24 9.59
N ASN A 351 4.17 30.54 9.73
CA ASN A 351 5.08 31.55 9.18
C ASN A 351 6.47 31.47 9.81
N ASP A 352 6.54 31.34 11.14
CA ASP A 352 7.80 31.16 11.87
C ASP A 352 8.57 29.90 11.42
N ASN A 353 7.87 28.92 10.85
CA ASN A 353 8.42 27.64 10.43
C ASN A 353 8.24 27.38 8.92
N ILE A 354 8.10 28.43 8.11
CA ILE A 354 7.70 28.30 6.71
C ILE A 354 8.67 27.46 5.88
N ALA A 355 9.97 27.50 6.19
CA ALA A 355 11.01 26.71 5.53
C ALA A 355 10.82 25.18 5.70
N LEU A 356 10.09 24.76 6.74
CA LEU A 356 9.76 23.37 7.02
C LEU A 356 8.45 22.92 6.36
N ALA A 357 7.62 23.85 5.89
CA ALA A 357 6.32 23.54 5.30
C ALA A 357 6.47 22.85 3.94
N ASP A 358 5.61 21.88 3.66
CA ASP A 358 5.45 21.31 2.33
C ASP A 358 4.33 22.04 1.56
N SER A 359 4.32 21.90 0.23
CA SER A 359 3.30 22.53 -0.62
C SER A 359 1.87 22.15 -0.19
N LYS A 360 1.67 20.92 0.29
CA LYS A 360 0.37 20.44 0.77
C LYS A 360 -0.13 21.19 2.00
N LEU A 361 0.74 21.52 2.96
CA LEU A 361 0.36 22.31 4.14
C LEU A 361 0.02 23.75 3.73
N LEU A 362 0.76 24.32 2.80
CA LEU A 362 0.55 25.69 2.33
C LEU A 362 -0.71 25.84 1.51
N GLU A 363 -0.97 24.92 0.57
CA GLU A 363 -2.25 24.85 -0.13
C GLU A 363 -3.42 24.68 0.85
N TRP A 364 -3.22 23.87 1.90
CA TRP A 364 -4.23 23.68 2.93
C TRP A 364 -4.50 24.99 3.68
N GLN A 365 -3.46 25.75 4.04
CA GLN A 365 -3.58 27.07 4.67
C GLN A 365 -4.29 28.08 3.75
N LEU A 366 -3.92 28.10 2.47
CA LEU A 366 -4.56 28.93 1.45
C LEU A 366 -6.07 28.69 1.41
N ARG A 367 -6.48 27.42 1.41
CA ARG A 367 -7.90 27.03 1.43
C ARG A 367 -8.62 27.45 2.72
N ILE A 368 -7.93 27.53 3.85
CA ILE A 368 -8.50 28.06 5.10
C ILE A 368 -8.78 29.56 4.96
N LEU A 369 -7.80 30.34 4.51
CA LEU A 369 -7.94 31.79 4.32
C LEU A 369 -9.03 32.13 3.28
N LEU A 370 -9.08 31.38 2.16
CA LEU A 370 -10.12 31.51 1.15
C LEU A 370 -11.51 31.23 1.73
N ARG A 371 -11.67 30.16 2.53
CA ARG A 371 -12.96 29.84 3.16
C ARG A 371 -13.40 30.91 4.16
N ALA A 372 -12.46 31.58 4.81
CA ALA A 372 -12.72 32.68 5.73
C ALA A 372 -13.06 34.00 5.02
N ASN A 373 -12.90 34.09 3.69
CA ASN A 373 -12.98 35.33 2.91
C ASN A 373 -12.03 36.43 3.41
N ASP A 374 -10.90 36.06 4.00
CA ASP A 374 -9.91 37.01 4.54
C ASP A 374 -8.94 37.46 3.44
N TRP A 375 -9.45 38.25 2.49
CA TRP A 375 -8.71 38.67 1.30
C TRP A 375 -7.49 39.52 1.60
N VAL A 376 -7.48 40.24 2.72
CA VAL A 376 -6.34 41.09 3.13
C VAL A 376 -5.19 40.21 3.59
N VAL A 377 -5.45 39.32 4.56
CA VAL A 377 -4.44 38.38 5.07
C VAL A 377 -3.97 37.45 3.97
N LEU A 378 -4.87 36.97 3.10
CA LEU A 378 -4.53 36.11 1.98
C LEU A 378 -3.50 36.74 1.03
N LYS A 379 -3.77 37.96 0.55
CA LYS A 379 -2.87 38.66 -0.39
C LYS A 379 -1.51 38.92 0.25
N GLN A 380 -1.50 39.39 1.50
CA GLN A 380 -0.26 39.63 2.23
C GLN A 380 0.53 38.34 2.40
N TRP A 381 -0.12 37.28 2.88
CA TRP A 381 0.52 36.00 3.14
C TRP A 381 1.15 35.41 1.87
N ILE A 382 0.46 35.46 0.72
CA ILE A 382 1.01 34.99 -0.57
C ILE A 382 2.26 35.78 -0.96
N ASN A 383 2.27 37.10 -0.78
CA ASN A 383 3.41 37.94 -1.12
C ASN A 383 4.62 37.70 -0.21
N ASP A 384 4.37 37.29 1.04
CA ASP A 384 5.40 37.02 2.04
C ASP A 384 5.96 35.58 1.94
N LEU A 385 5.38 34.71 1.10
CA LEU A 385 5.90 33.36 0.89
C LEU A 385 7.28 33.40 0.20
N PRO A 386 8.25 32.57 0.63
CA PRO A 386 9.54 32.50 -0.04
C PRO A 386 9.39 32.09 -1.51
N ALA A 387 10.17 32.67 -2.42
CA ALA A 387 10.12 32.34 -3.85
C ALA A 387 10.42 30.86 -4.17
N THR A 388 11.06 30.13 -3.25
CA THR A 388 11.33 28.68 -3.36
C THR A 388 10.10 27.81 -3.10
N VAL A 389 8.99 28.41 -2.68
CA VAL A 389 7.77 27.75 -2.21
C VAL A 389 6.58 27.98 -3.16
N LEU A 390 6.67 28.99 -4.02
CA LEU A 390 5.79 29.25 -5.17
C LEU A 390 6.31 28.51 -6.41
#